data_AF-A0A938YKA6-F1
#
_entry.id   AF-A0A938YKA6-F1
#
_cell.length_a   1.000
_cell.length_b   1.000
_cell.length_c   1.000
_cell.angle_alpha   90.00
_cell.angle_beta   90.00
_cell.angle_gamma   90.00
#
_symmetry.space_group_name_H-M   'P 1'
#
loop_
_entity.id
_entity.type
_entity.pdbx_description
1 polymer ?
#
loop_
_entity_poly.entity_id
_entity_poly.type
_entity_poly.pdbx_seq_one_letter_code
_entity_poly.pdbx_strand_id
1 'polypeptide(L)'
;MSARRARITGLPVRRVLGPGPEAGADPDRLFERIGWAADVPAVRQLLRDGLDLRAATVLVGENGSGKSTVVEAIALAFGLSAEGGSSLARHTTRVTESPVHELLTVRC
;
A
#
# COMPACT_ATOMS: atom_id res chain seq x y z
N MET A 1 19.42 -14.54 -0.16
CA MET A 1 18.90 -13.34 0.51
C MET A 1 17.58 -13.70 1.18
N SER A 2 17.56 -13.78 2.51
CA SER A 2 16.40 -14.24 3.28
C SER A 2 15.29 -13.20 3.26
N ALA A 3 14.19 -13.48 2.55
CA ALA A 3 12.98 -12.68 2.62
C ALA A 3 12.48 -12.71 4.08
N ARG A 4 12.57 -11.57 4.78
CA ARG A 4 12.01 -11.42 6.13
C ARG A 4 10.56 -11.91 6.08
N ARG A 5 10.25 -13.02 6.76
CA ARG A 5 8.88 -13.49 6.95
C ARG A 5 8.14 -12.43 7.75
N ALA A 6 7.35 -11.59 7.10
CA ALA A 6 6.35 -10.78 7.79
C ALA A 6 5.38 -11.75 8.47
N ARG A 7 5.51 -11.94 9.79
CA ARG A 7 4.46 -12.58 10.57
C ARG A 7 3.33 -11.57 10.65
N ILE A 8 2.26 -11.80 9.91
CA ILE A 8 0.99 -11.10 10.10
C ILE A 8 0.66 -11.18 11.60
N THR A 9 0.55 -10.01 12.24
CA THR A 9 0.26 -9.89 13.67
C THR A 9 -1.26 -9.81 13.90
N GLY A 10 -1.72 -10.20 15.08
CA GLY A 10 -3.10 -9.98 15.52
C GLY A 10 -3.38 -8.55 16.01
N LEU A 11 -2.35 -7.69 16.06
CA LEU A 11 -2.49 -6.29 16.46
C LEU A 11 -3.11 -5.45 15.32
N PRO A 12 -3.98 -4.47 15.64
CA PRO A 12 -4.60 -3.62 14.63
C PRO A 12 -3.56 -2.69 13.99
N VAL A 13 -3.58 -2.56 12.67
CA VAL A 13 -2.76 -1.56 11.99
C VAL A 13 -3.11 -0.16 12.49
N ARG A 14 -2.12 0.58 12.98
CA ARG A 14 -2.27 1.95 13.50
C ARG A 14 -1.74 3.01 12.56
N ARG A 15 -0.71 2.69 11.77
CA ARG A 15 -0.10 3.66 10.87
C ARG A 15 0.47 3.02 9.63
N VAL A 16 0.25 3.69 8.51
CA VAL A 16 0.87 3.41 7.23
C VAL A 16 1.81 4.56 6.92
N LEU A 17 3.05 4.24 6.66
CA LEU A 17 4.08 5.22 6.31
C LEU A 17 4.40 5.07 4.83
N GLY A 18 4.31 6.17 4.09
CA GLY A 18 4.96 6.32 2.81
C GLY A 18 6.43 6.72 2.97
N PRO A 19 7.16 6.88 1.86
CA PRO A 19 8.55 7.29 1.89
C PRO A 19 8.74 8.78 2.25
N GLY A 20 7.64 9.53 2.40
CA GLY A 20 7.65 10.91 2.89
C GLY A 20 7.78 11.96 1.78
N PRO A 21 7.78 13.25 2.13
CA PRO A 21 7.77 14.35 1.17
C PRO A 21 9.04 14.39 0.29
N GLU A 22 10.20 14.01 0.83
CA GLU A 22 11.48 13.97 0.09
C GLU A 22 11.46 12.95 -1.05
N ALA A 23 10.86 11.79 -0.82
CA ALA A 23 10.71 10.78 -1.86
C ALA A 23 9.61 11.12 -2.87
N GLY A 24 8.63 11.94 -2.46
CA GLY A 24 7.61 12.53 -3.32
C GLY A 24 8.09 13.72 -4.15
N ALA A 25 9.31 14.22 -3.91
CA ALA A 25 9.86 15.40 -4.58
C ALA A 25 10.27 15.14 -6.04
N ASP A 26 10.48 13.86 -6.41
CA ASP A 26 10.89 13.43 -7.74
C ASP A 26 9.78 12.56 -8.38
N PRO A 27 8.88 13.17 -9.17
CA PRO A 27 7.78 12.45 -9.82
C PRO A 27 8.26 11.37 -10.80
N ASP A 28 9.37 11.61 -11.50
CA ASP A 28 9.88 10.69 -12.52
C ASP A 28 10.37 9.39 -11.86
N ARG A 29 11.10 9.49 -10.75
CA ARG A 29 11.50 8.31 -9.98
C ARG A 29 10.34 7.55 -9.37
N LEU A 30 9.26 8.22 -8.98
CA LEU A 30 8.05 7.54 -8.54
C LEU A 30 7.40 6.78 -9.70
N PHE A 31 7.28 7.42 -10.85
CA PHE A 31 6.69 6.82 -12.05
C PHE A 31 7.51 5.60 -12.52
N GLU A 32 8.83 5.66 -12.47
CA GLU A 32 9.70 4.50 -12.78
C GLU A 32 9.44 3.29 -11.88
N ARG A 33 9.03 3.51 -10.62
CA ARG A 33 8.85 2.44 -9.62
C ARG A 33 7.44 1.88 -9.58
N ILE A 34 6.42 2.74 -9.72
CA ILE A 34 5.00 2.36 -9.54
C ILE A 34 4.12 2.70 -10.75
N GLY A 35 4.71 3.16 -11.85
CA GLY A 35 4.03 3.44 -13.10
C GLY A 35 2.89 4.44 -12.94
N TRP A 36 1.78 4.16 -13.63
CA TRP A 36 0.55 4.96 -13.60
C TRP A 36 0.02 5.25 -12.18
N ALA A 37 0.33 4.40 -11.20
CA ALA A 37 -0.11 4.61 -9.82
C ALA A 37 0.55 5.86 -9.18
N ALA A 38 1.68 6.33 -9.73
CA ALA A 38 2.32 7.57 -9.33
C ALA A 38 1.47 8.82 -9.60
N ASP A 39 0.50 8.73 -10.51
CA ASP A 39 -0.39 9.84 -10.86
C ASP A 39 -1.74 9.76 -10.14
N VAL A 40 -2.00 8.66 -9.43
CA VAL A 40 -3.26 8.45 -8.72
C VAL A 40 -3.31 9.33 -7.47
N PRO A 41 -4.32 10.22 -7.32
CA PRO A 41 -4.32 11.24 -6.26
C PRO A 41 -4.21 10.66 -4.85
N ALA A 42 -5.00 9.63 -4.51
CA ALA A 42 -4.96 9.03 -3.18
C ALA A 42 -3.63 8.31 -2.89
N VAL A 43 -2.98 7.73 -3.92
CA VAL A 43 -1.68 7.09 -3.77
C VAL A 43 -0.60 8.13 -3.51
N ARG A 44 -0.57 9.23 -4.28
CA ARG A 44 0.37 10.33 -4.06
C ARG A 44 0.26 10.90 -2.66
N GLN A 45 -0.96 11.11 -2.17
CA GLN A 45 -1.21 11.59 -0.82
C GLN A 45 -0.69 10.60 0.23
N LEU A 46 -1.00 9.31 0.08
CA LEU A 46 -0.53 8.27 1.00
C LEU A 46 1.00 8.20 1.06
N LEU A 47 1.68 8.29 -0.08
CA LEU A 47 3.14 8.21 -0.14
C LEU A 47 3.83 9.42 0.48
N ARG A 48 3.24 10.61 0.32
CA ARG A 48 3.77 11.86 0.87
C ARG A 48 3.51 11.98 2.37
N ASP A 49 2.27 11.74 2.80
CA ASP A 49 1.79 12.10 4.14
C ASP A 49 1.69 10.90 5.08
N GLY A 50 1.59 9.68 4.53
CA GLY A 50 1.18 8.49 5.28
C GLY A 50 -0.31 8.52 5.64
N LEU A 51 -0.74 7.56 6.47
CA LEU A 51 -2.11 7.46 6.95
C LEU A 51 -2.15 6.89 8.37
N ASP A 52 -2.76 7.62 9.30
CA ASP A 52 -3.08 7.11 10.64
C ASP A 52 -4.44 6.41 10.60
N LEU A 53 -4.48 5.16 11.08
CA LEU A 53 -5.68 4.32 11.08
C LEU A 53 -6.31 4.29 12.49
N ARG A 54 -7.60 4.65 12.53
CA ARG A 54 -8.45 4.58 13.73
C ARG A 54 -9.27 3.29 13.74
N ALA A 55 -10.11 3.11 14.76
CA ALA A 55 -11.02 1.96 14.84
C ALA A 55 -11.92 1.83 13.60
N ALA A 56 -12.30 2.96 13.02
CA ALA A 56 -12.89 3.05 11.69
C ALA A 56 -12.18 4.16 10.91
N THR A 57 -11.80 3.87 9.67
CA THR A 57 -11.24 4.86 8.73
C THR A 57 -12.03 4.76 7.44
N VAL A 58 -12.56 5.88 6.96
CA VAL A 58 -13.39 5.92 5.75
C VAL A 58 -12.63 6.67 4.67
N LEU A 59 -12.45 6.02 3.52
CA LEU A 59 -11.88 6.64 2.33
C LEU A 59 -13.02 7.10 1.42
N VAL A 60 -13.10 8.40 1.15
CA VAL A 60 -14.15 9.02 0.32
C VAL A 60 -13.50 9.79 -0.83
N GLY A 61 -14.15 9.80 -1.99
CA GLY A 61 -13.67 10.48 -3.19
C GLY A 61 -14.30 9.91 -4.46
N GLU A 62 -14.11 10.60 -5.58
CA GLU A 62 -14.68 10.23 -6.89
C GLU A 62 -14.21 8.86 -7.40
N ASN A 63 -14.94 8.29 -8.37
CA ASN A 63 -14.50 7.07 -9.03
C ASN A 63 -13.14 7.31 -9.73
N GLY A 64 -12.22 6.35 -9.63
CA GLY A 64 -10.85 6.50 -10.15
C GLY A 64 -9.88 7.29 -9.26
N SER A 65 -10.30 7.84 -8.11
CA SER A 65 -9.41 8.59 -7.22
C SER A 65 -8.32 7.76 -6.52
N GLY A 66 -8.37 6.43 -6.61
CA GLY A 66 -7.39 5.52 -6.01
C GLY A 66 -7.76 4.91 -4.66
N LYS A 67 -9.02 5.00 -4.22
CA LYS A 67 -9.46 4.46 -2.92
C LYS A 67 -9.17 2.95 -2.79
N SER A 68 -9.57 2.15 -3.78
CA SER A 68 -9.33 0.70 -3.75
C SER A 68 -7.83 0.37 -3.81
N THR A 69 -7.06 1.12 -4.61
CA THR A 69 -5.60 0.97 -4.71
C THR A 69 -4.91 1.23 -3.37
N VAL A 70 -5.36 2.20 -2.58
CA VAL A 70 -4.84 2.43 -1.21
C VAL A 70 -5.14 1.24 -0.31
N VAL A 71 -6.36 0.71 -0.32
CA VAL A 71 -6.75 -0.44 0.51
C VAL A 71 -5.91 -1.67 0.16
N GLU A 72 -5.78 -1.96 -1.13
CA GLU A 72 -4.97 -3.06 -1.66
C GLU A 72 -3.49 -2.90 -1.28
N ALA A 73 -2.90 -1.72 -1.49
CA ALA A 73 -1.51 -1.48 -1.16
C ALA A 73 -1.22 -1.68 0.34
N ILE A 74 -2.14 -1.27 1.22
CA ILE A 74 -2.03 -1.49 2.66
C ILE A 74 -2.12 -2.99 3.00
N ALA A 75 -3.06 -3.71 2.39
CA ALA A 75 -3.25 -5.15 2.60
C ALA A 75 -1.98 -5.94 2.20
N LEU A 76 -1.42 -5.63 1.03
CA LEU A 76 -0.19 -6.26 0.53
C LEU A 76 1.02 -5.89 1.41
N ALA A 77 1.15 -4.63 1.81
CA ALA A 77 2.23 -4.19 2.71
C ALA A 77 2.12 -4.82 4.11
N PHE A 78 0.89 -5.14 4.56
CA PHE A 78 0.67 -5.90 5.79
C PHE A 78 1.01 -7.40 5.64
N GLY A 79 1.08 -7.90 4.41
CA GLY A 79 1.46 -9.27 4.07
C GLY A 79 0.29 -10.17 3.69
N LEU A 80 -0.90 -9.62 3.46
CA LEU A 80 -2.04 -10.36 2.92
C LEU A 80 -1.80 -10.73 1.45
N SER A 81 -2.45 -11.81 1.01
CA SER A 81 -2.44 -12.24 -0.38
C SER A 81 -3.29 -11.32 -1.25
N ALA A 82 -2.77 -10.96 -2.43
CA ALA A 82 -3.53 -10.23 -3.46
C ALA A 82 -4.79 -11.01 -3.89
N GLU A 83 -4.63 -12.31 -4.06
CA GLU A 83 -5.70 -13.24 -4.47
C GLU A 83 -6.71 -13.53 -3.34
N GLY A 84 -6.51 -12.95 -2.16
CA GLY A 84 -7.27 -13.27 -0.95
C GLY A 84 -6.96 -14.67 -0.40
N GLY A 85 -7.83 -15.15 0.51
CA GLY A 85 -7.64 -16.41 1.23
C GLY A 85 -7.01 -16.24 2.61
N SER A 86 -6.53 -17.34 3.20
CA SER A 86 -5.91 -17.29 4.53
C SER A 86 -4.59 -16.51 4.49
N SER A 87 -4.11 -16.06 5.65
CA SER A 87 -2.79 -15.41 5.81
C SER A 87 -1.60 -16.27 5.36
N LEU A 88 -1.83 -17.56 5.09
CA LEU A 88 -0.83 -18.51 4.59
C LEU A 88 -0.98 -18.80 3.08
N ALA A 89 -2.09 -18.39 2.45
CA ALA A 89 -2.27 -18.52 1.02
C ALA A 89 -1.34 -17.53 0.31
N ARG A 90 -0.50 -18.03 -0.60
CA ARG A 90 0.43 -17.23 -1.43
C ARG A 90 0.36 -17.66 -2.88
N HIS A 91 -0.87 -17.80 -3.37
CA HIS A 91 -1.11 -18.08 -4.78
C HIS A 91 -0.94 -16.79 -5.58
N THR A 92 -0.38 -16.90 -6.77
CA THR A 92 -0.33 -15.82 -7.76
C THR A 92 -0.82 -16.42 -9.06
N THR A 93 -1.93 -15.91 -9.58
CA THR A 93 -2.45 -16.34 -10.88
C THR A 93 -2.00 -15.38 -11.96
N ARG A 94 -2.15 -14.07 -11.71
CA ARG A 94 -1.69 -12.98 -12.57
C ARG A 94 -1.51 -11.72 -11.75
N VAL A 95 -0.32 -11.13 -11.78
CA VAL A 95 -0.07 -9.85 -11.13
C VAL A 95 -0.85 -8.77 -11.88
N THR A 96 -1.83 -8.18 -11.20
CA THR A 96 -2.63 -7.04 -11.71
C THR A 96 -2.54 -5.83 -10.79
N GLU A 97 -1.97 -6.03 -9.62
CA GLU A 97 -1.84 -5.06 -8.55
C GLU A 97 -0.68 -4.11 -8.84
N SER A 98 -0.82 -2.86 -8.43
CA SER A 98 0.29 -1.90 -8.50
C SER A 98 1.35 -2.21 -7.43
N PRO A 99 2.65 -1.99 -7.71
CA PRO A 99 3.72 -2.22 -6.74
C PRO A 99 3.80 -1.13 -5.64
N VAL A 100 2.73 -0.36 -5.42
CA VAL A 100 2.65 0.71 -4.40
C VAL A 100 2.99 0.19 -3.01
N HIS A 101 2.59 -1.05 -2.69
CA HIS A 101 2.83 -1.69 -1.39
C HIS A 101 4.32 -1.82 -1.04
N GLU A 102 5.21 -1.90 -2.03
CA GLU A 102 6.67 -1.97 -1.82
C GLU A 102 7.23 -0.66 -1.25
N LEU A 103 6.47 0.44 -1.35
CA LEU A 103 6.84 1.75 -0.85
C LEU A 103 6.31 2.01 0.57
N LEU A 104 5.49 1.11 1.10
CA LEU A 104 4.76 1.32 2.34
C LEU A 104 5.40 0.54 3.48
N THR A 105 5.40 1.16 4.66
CA THR A 105 5.67 0.47 5.92
C THR A 105 4.43 0.50 6.79
N VAL A 106 3.97 -0.68 7.20
CA VAL A 106 2.80 -0.85 8.07
C VAL A 106 3.25 -1.03 9.51
N ARG A 107 2.63 -0.29 10.43
CA ARG A 107 2.85 -0.38 11.89
C ARG A 107 1.54 -0.77 12.59
N CYS A 108 1.59 -1.85 13.37
CA CYS A 108 0.49 -2.37 14.17
C CYS A 108 0.67 -2.03 15.64
#